data_AF-A0A453DX03-F1
#
_entry.id   AF-A0A453DX03-F1
#
_cell.length_a   1.000
_cell.length_b   1.000
_cell.length_c   1.000
_cell.angle_alpha   90.00
_cell.angle_beta   90.00
_cell.angle_gamma   90.00
#
_symmetry.space_group_name_H-M   'P 1'
#
loop_
_entity.id
_entity.type
_entity.pdbx_description
1 polymer ?
#
loop_
_entity_poly.entity_id
_entity_poly.type
_entity_poly.pdbx_seq_one_letter_code
_entity_poly.pdbx_strand_id
1 'polypeptide(L)'
;MSRRAVNPGRRASDGGLPTVASLLHHKSRSPSVLTMALLALGVIILIVYFNSGSGVTVTSREAVSRAEGSCTSEVIEALPYLKKAYGSAMQKVLHVGPDSCTVVSNLLKEGKEAWGVEPYDLDDADSSCKSLVRKGFVRLSDIKFSLPYRPDSFNLVVVSDALDYLTPRYLNKTLPDLARVSTDGLVIFTGNPGQQKAKVSELPKFGRPAKLRSNSWWTRYFIQTGLTENEGPLKKFEQAASKGNYEPDCQIFHLSS
;
A
#
# COMPACT_ATOMS: atom_id res chain seq x y z
N MET A 1 58.34 -66.19 46.50
CA MET A 1 58.96 -64.97 47.05
C MET A 1 57.88 -64.21 47.80
N SER A 2 57.84 -64.24 49.13
CA SER A 2 58.54 -63.35 50.08
C SER A 2 57.94 -61.93 50.20
N ARG A 3 57.02 -61.79 51.17
CA ARG A 3 56.87 -60.76 52.23
C ARG A 3 56.85 -59.24 51.95
N ARG A 4 55.86 -58.63 52.66
CA ARG A 4 55.66 -57.26 53.23
C ARG A 4 54.89 -56.26 52.34
N ALA A 5 53.82 -55.56 52.76
CA ALA A 5 53.22 -55.07 54.02
C ALA A 5 53.33 -53.53 54.16
N VAL A 6 52.15 -52.88 54.23
CA VAL A 6 51.79 -51.77 55.15
C VAL A 6 52.33 -50.36 54.81
N ASN A 7 51.44 -49.39 54.51
CA ASN A 7 50.91 -48.46 55.53
C ASN A 7 49.72 -47.59 55.03
N PRO A 8 48.84 -47.14 55.95
CA PRO A 8 47.58 -46.44 55.71
C PRO A 8 47.64 -44.94 56.09
N GLY A 9 46.59 -44.19 55.73
CA GLY A 9 46.28 -42.87 56.29
C GLY A 9 45.04 -42.28 55.63
N ARG A 10 43.81 -42.56 56.12
CA ARG A 10 43.07 -41.81 57.16
C ARG A 10 42.85 -40.31 56.88
N ARG A 11 41.63 -39.94 56.45
CA ARG A 11 40.56 -39.24 57.24
C ARG A 11 39.47 -38.75 56.27
N ALA A 12 38.23 -39.22 56.43
CA ALA A 12 37.13 -38.65 57.26
C ALA A 12 36.41 -37.54 56.47
N SER A 13 35.10 -37.36 56.45
CA SER A 13 33.89 -37.82 57.18
C SER A 13 32.74 -37.07 56.45
N ASP A 14 31.46 -37.35 56.46
CA ASP A 14 30.52 -38.30 57.05
C ASP A 14 29.20 -38.07 56.28
N GLY A 15 28.25 -39.00 56.38
CA GLY A 15 26.84 -38.58 56.29
C GLY A 15 25.87 -39.53 55.60
N GLY A 16 25.76 -40.76 56.10
CA GLY A 16 24.46 -41.43 56.36
C GLY A 16 23.48 -41.70 55.21
N LEU A 17 23.45 -42.97 54.77
CA LEU A 17 22.22 -43.66 54.34
C LEU A 17 21.36 -43.98 55.59
N PRO A 18 20.02 -44.15 55.51
CA PRO A 18 19.46 -45.30 54.81
C PRO A 18 18.20 -45.02 53.97
N THR A 19 18.10 -45.77 52.88
CA THR A 19 16.88 -46.08 52.16
C THR A 19 15.88 -46.81 53.04
N VAL A 20 14.63 -46.34 53.10
CA VAL A 20 13.50 -47.24 53.34
C VAL A 20 12.30 -46.76 52.51
N ALA A 21 11.94 -47.61 51.56
CA ALA A 21 10.75 -47.53 50.77
C ALA A 21 9.50 -47.59 51.67
N SER A 22 8.91 -46.45 51.96
CA SER A 22 7.48 -46.32 52.24
C SER A 22 7.14 -44.84 52.21
N LEU A 23 6.31 -44.42 51.25
CA LEU A 23 5.42 -43.25 51.25
C LEU A 23 4.84 -43.05 49.83
N LEU A 24 4.50 -44.15 49.14
CA LEU A 24 3.54 -44.10 48.03
C LEU A 24 2.12 -44.26 48.60
N HIS A 25 1.68 -43.22 49.28
CA HIS A 25 0.26 -42.99 49.57
C HIS A 25 -0.07 -41.54 49.25
N HIS A 26 -0.08 -41.21 47.95
CA HIS A 26 -0.84 -40.07 47.50
C HIS A 26 -2.32 -40.46 47.55
N LYS A 27 -2.97 -40.15 48.67
CA LYS A 27 -4.43 -40.12 48.76
C LYS A 27 -4.89 -39.17 47.64
N SER A 28 -5.59 -39.71 46.65
CA SER A 28 -6.23 -38.95 45.58
C SER A 28 -7.31 -38.06 46.20
N ARG A 29 -6.93 -36.87 46.65
CA ARG A 29 -7.89 -35.84 47.03
C ARG A 29 -8.44 -35.31 45.72
N SER A 30 -9.67 -35.70 45.40
CA SER A 30 -10.44 -35.13 44.30
C SER A 30 -10.31 -33.61 44.35
N PRO A 31 -9.99 -32.93 43.23
CA PRO A 31 -9.97 -31.49 43.22
C PRO A 31 -11.34 -31.02 43.69
N SER A 32 -11.37 -30.08 44.64
CA SER A 32 -12.64 -29.59 45.17
C SER A 32 -13.46 -29.08 43.99
N VAL A 33 -14.76 -29.36 43.95
CA VAL A 33 -15.64 -28.91 42.88
C VAL A 33 -15.50 -27.40 42.66
N LEU A 34 -15.17 -26.66 43.74
CA LEU A 34 -14.86 -25.24 43.72
C LEU A 34 -13.60 -24.89 42.91
N THR A 35 -12.50 -25.66 43.03
CA THR A 35 -11.32 -25.48 42.17
C THR A 35 -11.59 -25.78 40.69
N MET A 36 -12.37 -26.81 40.39
CA MET A 36 -12.77 -27.11 39.01
C MET A 36 -13.71 -26.05 38.44
N ALA A 37 -14.65 -25.56 39.26
CA ALA A 37 -15.58 -24.50 38.87
C ALA A 37 -14.86 -23.17 38.61
N LEU A 38 -13.87 -22.80 39.43
CA LEU A 38 -13.08 -21.59 39.22
C LEU A 38 -12.22 -21.67 37.95
N LEU A 39 -11.63 -22.83 37.67
CA LEU A 39 -10.89 -23.03 36.42
C LEU A 39 -11.81 -22.94 35.20
N ALA A 40 -12.99 -23.58 35.26
CA ALA A 40 -13.98 -23.48 34.20
C ALA A 40 -14.45 -22.03 33.99
N LEU A 41 -14.73 -21.30 35.08
CA LEU A 41 -15.13 -19.90 35.02
C LEU A 41 -14.02 -19.01 34.44
N GLY A 42 -12.76 -19.26 34.82
CA GLY A 42 -11.60 -18.56 34.29
C GLY A 42 -11.41 -18.77 32.79
N VAL A 43 -11.60 -20.00 32.30
CA VAL A 43 -11.56 -20.31 30.87
C VAL A 43 -12.72 -19.64 30.13
N ILE A 44 -13.93 -19.64 30.70
CA ILE A 44 -15.10 -18.97 30.10
C ILE A 44 -14.86 -17.46 30.01
N ILE A 45 -14.33 -16.84 31.08
CA ILE A 45 -14.00 -15.40 31.10
C ILE A 45 -12.93 -15.09 30.05
N LEU A 46 -11.91 -15.93 29.89
CA LEU A 46 -10.90 -15.76 28.83
C LEU A 46 -11.53 -15.86 27.44
N ILE A 47 -12.37 -16.86 27.19
CA ILE A 47 -13.08 -17.02 25.90
C ILE A 47 -13.96 -15.80 25.62
N VAL A 48 -14.71 -15.32 26.60
CA VAL A 48 -15.53 -14.11 26.46
C VAL A 48 -14.65 -12.89 26.23
N TYR A 49 -13.56 -12.71 26.97
CA TYR A 49 -12.64 -11.59 26.80
C TYR A 49 -12.00 -11.57 25.40
N PHE A 50 -11.52 -12.72 24.91
CA PHE A 50 -10.96 -12.82 23.57
C PHE A 50 -12.01 -12.67 22.46
N ASN A 51 -13.26 -13.06 22.70
CA ASN A 51 -14.36 -12.90 21.73
C ASN A 51 -15.11 -11.55 21.85
N SER A 52 -14.90 -10.80 22.93
CA SER A 52 -15.47 -9.45 23.13
C SER A 52 -14.54 -8.35 22.63
N GLY A 53 -13.30 -8.69 22.30
CA GLY A 53 -12.45 -7.89 21.44
C GLY A 53 -12.98 -7.97 20.01
N SER A 54 -13.23 -6.80 19.41
CA SER A 54 -13.73 -6.61 18.04
C SER A 54 -13.21 -7.68 17.08
N GLY A 55 -14.13 -8.47 16.53
CA GLY A 55 -13.82 -9.61 15.66
C GLY A 55 -12.93 -9.22 14.49
N VAL A 56 -11.63 -9.46 14.63
CA VAL A 56 -10.69 -9.56 13.51
C VAL A 56 -10.82 -10.97 12.98
N THR A 57 -11.83 -11.16 12.13
CA THR A 57 -11.82 -12.27 11.18
C THR A 57 -10.73 -11.97 10.16
N VAL A 58 -9.63 -12.72 10.24
CA VAL A 58 -8.56 -12.70 9.24
C VAL A 58 -9.09 -13.34 7.96
N THR A 59 -9.87 -12.55 7.21
CA THR A 59 -9.89 -12.66 5.76
C THR A 59 -8.79 -11.72 5.28
N SER A 60 -7.86 -12.22 4.48
CA SER A 60 -6.81 -11.42 3.86
C SER A 60 -7.44 -10.45 2.85
N ARG A 61 -8.12 -9.43 3.34
CA ARG A 61 -8.24 -8.15 2.65
C ARG A 61 -6.98 -7.40 3.03
N GLU A 62 -6.14 -7.17 2.04
CA GLU A 62 -5.06 -6.19 2.11
C GLU A 62 -5.62 -4.95 2.81
N ALA A 63 -5.23 -4.75 4.06
CA ALA A 63 -5.47 -3.51 4.76
C ALA A 63 -4.53 -2.49 4.11
N VAL A 64 -4.96 -1.98 2.95
CA VAL A 64 -4.59 -0.65 2.50
C VAL A 64 -5.12 0.24 3.60
N SER A 65 -4.27 0.54 4.58
CA SER A 65 -4.50 1.65 5.50
C SER A 65 -4.88 2.82 4.61
N ARG A 66 -6.15 3.22 4.67
CA ARG A 66 -6.69 4.33 3.89
C ARG A 66 -5.72 5.49 4.12
N ALA A 67 -4.86 5.77 3.15
CA ALA A 67 -4.01 6.93 3.19
C ALA A 67 -4.98 8.08 2.96
N GLU A 68 -5.61 8.53 4.04
CA GLU A 68 -6.48 9.71 4.04
C GLU A 68 -5.66 10.84 3.38
N GLY A 69 -6.00 11.16 2.13
CA GLY A 69 -5.37 12.20 1.33
C GLY A 69 -4.47 11.78 0.15
N SER A 70 -4.35 10.50 -0.24
CA SER A 70 -3.64 10.13 -1.48
C SER A 70 -4.61 9.99 -2.67
N CYS A 71 -4.36 10.74 -3.74
CA CYS A 71 -5.07 10.59 -5.00
C CYS A 71 -4.71 9.34 -5.79
N THR A 72 -3.73 8.55 -5.34
CA THR A 72 -3.40 7.29 -6.01
C THR A 72 -4.37 6.18 -5.65
N SER A 73 -4.83 6.09 -4.39
CA SER A 73 -5.93 5.18 -4.05
C SER A 73 -7.22 5.54 -4.80
N GLU A 74 -7.43 6.83 -5.05
CA GLU A 74 -8.55 7.34 -5.85
C GLU A 74 -8.53 6.79 -7.29
N VAL A 75 -7.34 6.60 -7.89
CA VAL A 75 -7.24 6.02 -9.25
C VAL A 75 -7.87 4.63 -9.30
N ILE A 76 -7.59 3.79 -8.31
CA ILE A 76 -8.09 2.41 -8.24
C ILE A 76 -9.62 2.41 -8.09
N GLU A 77 -10.15 3.28 -7.23
CA GLU A 77 -11.60 3.46 -7.05
C GLU A 77 -12.26 4.02 -8.32
N ALA A 78 -11.56 4.90 -9.05
CA ALA A 78 -12.04 5.52 -10.27
C ALA A 78 -12.06 4.58 -11.50
N LEU A 79 -11.30 3.47 -11.48
CA LEU A 79 -11.13 2.57 -12.65
C LEU A 79 -12.45 2.17 -13.33
N PRO A 80 -13.51 1.76 -12.61
CA PRO A 80 -14.78 1.37 -13.23
C PRO A 80 -15.47 2.53 -13.97
N TYR A 81 -15.29 3.76 -13.49
CA TYR A 81 -15.86 4.96 -14.09
C TYR A 81 -15.02 5.44 -15.27
N LEU A 82 -13.70 5.39 -15.16
CA LEU A 82 -12.78 5.63 -16.28
C LEU A 82 -13.04 4.64 -17.43
N LYS A 83 -13.29 3.37 -17.11
CA LYS A 83 -13.64 2.36 -18.11
C LYS A 83 -14.94 2.69 -18.86
N LYS A 84 -15.96 3.21 -18.16
CA LYS A 84 -17.20 3.69 -18.80
C LYS A 84 -16.97 4.94 -19.66
N ALA A 85 -16.08 5.82 -19.23
CA ALA A 85 -15.76 7.06 -19.93
C ALA A 85 -14.96 6.83 -21.23
N TYR A 86 -13.91 6.03 -21.14
CA TYR A 86 -12.93 5.83 -22.22
C TYR A 86 -13.18 4.56 -23.04
N GLY A 87 -13.88 3.56 -22.51
CA GLY A 87 -14.24 2.34 -23.25
C GLY A 87 -13.01 1.63 -23.82
N SER A 88 -12.96 1.50 -25.15
CA SER A 88 -11.84 0.87 -25.86
C SER A 88 -10.55 1.69 -25.82
N ALA A 89 -10.63 3.01 -25.60
CA ALA A 89 -9.44 3.85 -25.42
C ALA A 89 -8.72 3.55 -24.08
N MET A 90 -9.35 2.84 -23.15
CA MET A 90 -8.67 2.36 -21.95
C MET A 90 -8.09 0.95 -22.17
N GLN A 91 -7.40 0.71 -23.29
CA GLN A 91 -6.77 -0.58 -23.59
C GLN A 91 -5.28 -0.59 -23.27
N LYS A 92 -4.58 0.48 -23.65
CA LYS A 92 -3.15 0.66 -23.41
C LYS A 92 -2.90 1.86 -22.51
N VAL A 93 -2.56 1.61 -21.25
CA VAL A 93 -2.56 2.62 -20.17
C VAL A 93 -1.16 2.82 -19.61
N LEU A 94 -0.76 4.07 -19.43
CA LEU A 94 0.41 4.45 -18.63
C LEU A 94 -0.05 5.11 -17.34
N HIS A 95 0.35 4.56 -16.19
CA HIS A 95 0.23 5.24 -14.91
C HIS A 95 1.53 5.99 -14.60
N VAL A 96 1.43 7.21 -14.07
CA VAL A 96 2.58 8.02 -13.63
C VAL A 96 2.29 8.58 -12.25
N GLY A 97 3.02 8.11 -11.24
CA GLY A 97 2.79 8.52 -9.86
C GLY A 97 3.33 7.53 -8.85
N PRO A 98 3.25 7.87 -7.55
CA PRO A 98 3.57 6.93 -6.49
C PRO A 98 2.69 5.68 -6.61
N ASP A 99 3.16 4.57 -6.07
CA ASP A 99 2.42 3.29 -6.03
C ASP A 99 1.97 2.80 -7.42
N SER A 100 2.78 3.08 -8.43
CA SER A 100 2.51 2.66 -9.82
C SER A 100 2.42 1.15 -9.96
N CYS A 101 3.14 0.39 -9.14
CA CYS A 101 3.07 -1.07 -9.10
C CYS A 101 1.64 -1.58 -8.82
N THR A 102 0.94 -0.97 -7.86
CA THR A 102 -0.41 -1.39 -7.48
C THR A 102 -1.42 -1.06 -8.58
N VAL A 103 -1.36 0.15 -9.14
CA VAL A 103 -2.25 0.54 -10.25
C VAL A 103 -2.05 -0.35 -11.47
N VAL A 104 -0.79 -0.59 -11.87
CA VAL A 104 -0.46 -1.47 -13.00
C VAL A 104 -0.92 -2.90 -12.75
N SER A 105 -0.70 -3.44 -11.55
CA SER A 105 -1.17 -4.79 -11.18
C SER A 105 -2.68 -4.93 -11.33
N ASN A 106 -3.46 -3.94 -10.89
CA ASN A 106 -4.92 -3.93 -11.03
C ASN A 106 -5.37 -3.83 -12.50
N LEU A 107 -4.75 -2.95 -13.29
CA LEU A 107 -5.05 -2.83 -14.72
C LEU A 107 -4.74 -4.13 -15.49
N LEU A 108 -3.62 -4.79 -15.17
CA LEU A 108 -3.26 -6.08 -15.78
C LEU A 108 -4.28 -7.17 -15.42
N LYS A 109 -4.77 -7.21 -14.17
CA LYS A 109 -5.85 -8.13 -13.76
C LYS A 109 -7.15 -7.89 -14.53
N GLU A 110 -7.41 -6.66 -14.96
CA GLU A 110 -8.53 -6.29 -15.83
C GLU A 110 -8.30 -6.60 -17.33
N GLY A 111 -7.18 -7.22 -17.69
CA GLY A 111 -6.84 -7.55 -19.08
C GLY A 111 -6.40 -6.34 -19.91
N LYS A 112 -5.93 -5.28 -19.26
CA LYS A 112 -5.38 -4.10 -19.94
C LYS A 112 -3.88 -4.26 -20.17
N GLU A 113 -3.38 -3.61 -21.22
CA GLU A 113 -1.94 -3.45 -21.39
C GLU A 113 -1.50 -2.23 -20.57
N ALA A 114 -0.78 -2.46 -19.47
CA ALA A 114 -0.48 -1.41 -18.50
C ALA A 114 1.01 -1.27 -18.20
N TRP A 115 1.47 -0.02 -18.12
CA TRP A 115 2.82 0.35 -17.70
C TRP A 115 2.76 1.41 -16.62
N GLY A 116 3.82 1.50 -15.83
CA GLY A 116 3.97 2.46 -14.75
C GLY A 116 5.28 3.24 -14.85
N VAL A 117 5.24 4.50 -14.46
CA VAL A 117 6.43 5.30 -14.15
C VAL A 117 6.34 5.67 -12.67
N GLU A 118 7.27 5.11 -11.91
CA GLU A 118 7.44 5.36 -10.50
C GLU A 118 8.53 6.45 -10.33
N PRO A 119 8.17 7.67 -9.94
CA PRO A 119 9.14 8.75 -9.80
C PRO A 119 9.99 8.67 -8.53
N TYR A 120 9.68 7.75 -7.62
CA TYR A 120 10.34 7.63 -6.32
C TYR A 120 11.03 6.27 -6.14
N ASP A 121 11.98 6.19 -5.22
CA ASP A 121 12.73 4.96 -4.97
C ASP A 121 11.84 3.87 -4.33
N LEU A 122 12.19 2.62 -4.61
CA LEU A 122 11.45 1.40 -4.23
C LEU A 122 12.17 0.58 -3.16
N ASP A 123 12.92 1.24 -2.27
CA ASP A 123 13.75 0.57 -1.26
C ASP A 123 12.94 -0.42 -0.39
N ASP A 124 11.74 0.00 0.01
CA ASP A 124 10.80 -0.79 0.83
C ASP A 124 9.78 -1.59 0.01
N ALA A 125 9.93 -1.68 -1.32
CA ALA A 125 8.95 -2.35 -2.16
C ALA A 125 8.94 -3.87 -1.95
N ASP A 126 7.74 -4.45 -2.03
CA ASP A 126 7.54 -5.89 -1.93
C ASP A 126 8.07 -6.67 -3.15
N SER A 127 8.05 -7.99 -3.07
CA SER A 127 8.53 -8.86 -4.16
C SER A 127 7.68 -8.75 -5.43
N SER A 128 6.40 -8.42 -5.30
CA SER A 128 5.45 -8.26 -6.40
C SER A 128 5.83 -7.03 -7.25
N CYS A 129 6.02 -5.88 -6.61
CA CYS A 129 6.44 -4.64 -7.26
C CYS A 129 7.85 -4.78 -7.85
N LYS A 130 8.79 -5.39 -7.11
CA LYS A 130 10.14 -5.71 -7.65
C LYS A 130 10.09 -6.58 -8.91
N SER A 131 9.12 -7.50 -9.00
CA SER A 131 8.89 -8.32 -10.20
C SER A 131 8.37 -7.50 -11.38
N LEU A 132 7.42 -6.58 -11.16
CA LEU A 132 6.91 -5.68 -12.20
C LEU A 132 8.02 -4.76 -12.75
N VAL A 133 8.90 -4.27 -11.88
CA VAL A 133 10.07 -3.48 -12.29
C VAL A 133 11.05 -4.32 -13.12
N ARG A 134 11.41 -5.51 -12.64
CA ARG A 134 12.31 -6.42 -13.38
C ARG A 134 11.79 -6.81 -14.75
N LYS A 135 10.47 -6.98 -14.88
CA LYS A 135 9.80 -7.29 -16.16
C LYS A 135 9.62 -6.07 -17.06
N GLY A 136 9.91 -4.86 -16.57
CA GLY A 136 9.79 -3.61 -17.31
C GLY A 136 8.37 -3.08 -17.44
N PHE A 137 7.41 -3.62 -16.67
CA PHE A 137 6.06 -3.05 -16.58
C PHE A 137 6.07 -1.72 -15.83
N VAL A 138 6.90 -1.60 -14.79
CA VAL A 138 7.10 -0.34 -14.05
C VAL A 138 8.54 0.11 -14.23
N ARG A 139 8.74 1.39 -14.55
CA ARG A 139 10.06 2.01 -14.68
C ARG A 139 10.27 3.04 -13.60
N LEU A 140 11.42 3.01 -12.95
CA LEU A 140 11.87 4.09 -12.08
C LEU A 140 12.36 5.24 -12.97
N SER A 141 11.67 6.37 -12.92
CA SER A 141 12.04 7.54 -13.72
C SER A 141 11.50 8.82 -13.12
N ASP A 142 12.40 9.80 -12.96
CA ASP A 142 12.04 11.13 -12.49
C ASP A 142 11.30 11.91 -13.59
N ILE A 143 10.04 12.24 -13.31
CA ILE A 143 9.11 12.91 -14.24
C ILE A 143 9.46 14.38 -14.53
N LYS A 144 10.49 14.94 -13.86
CA LYS A 144 11.08 16.24 -14.25
C LYS A 144 11.80 16.15 -15.60
N PHE A 145 12.11 14.95 -16.08
CA PHE A 145 12.74 14.67 -17.35
C PHE A 145 11.77 13.94 -18.29
N SER A 146 12.08 13.98 -19.59
CA SER A 146 11.23 13.35 -20.60
C SER A 146 11.09 11.84 -20.37
N LEU A 147 9.86 11.37 -20.48
CA LEU A 147 9.51 9.97 -20.38
C LEU A 147 10.16 9.18 -21.51
N PRO A 148 10.66 7.96 -21.24
CA PRO A 148 11.38 7.13 -22.21
C PRO A 148 10.42 6.40 -23.17
N TYR A 149 9.42 7.12 -23.68
CA TYR A 149 8.39 6.62 -24.58
C TYR A 149 8.24 7.55 -25.78
N ARG A 150 7.89 6.97 -26.93
CA ARG A 150 7.63 7.74 -28.16
C ARG A 150 6.29 8.47 -28.05
N PRO A 151 6.05 9.51 -28.85
CA PRO A 151 4.72 10.08 -28.95
C PRO A 151 3.65 9.02 -29.25
N ASP A 152 2.43 9.20 -28.74
CA ASP A 152 1.27 8.33 -28.99
C ASP A 152 1.51 6.86 -28.60
N SER A 153 2.35 6.61 -27.58
CA SER A 153 2.67 5.25 -27.15
C SER A 153 1.53 4.60 -26.37
N PHE A 154 0.66 5.39 -25.75
CA PHE A 154 -0.44 4.95 -24.89
C PHE A 154 -1.75 5.61 -25.33
N ASN A 155 -2.86 4.88 -25.20
CA ASN A 155 -4.17 5.45 -25.45
C ASN A 155 -4.55 6.42 -24.32
N LEU A 156 -4.35 5.98 -23.07
CA LEU A 156 -4.68 6.75 -21.87
C LEU A 156 -3.45 6.89 -20.98
N VAL A 157 -3.15 8.11 -20.55
CA VAL A 157 -2.16 8.38 -19.50
C VAL A 157 -2.91 8.82 -18.25
N VAL A 158 -2.65 8.16 -17.13
CA VAL A 158 -3.23 8.47 -15.82
C VAL A 158 -2.13 8.93 -14.87
N VAL A 159 -2.32 10.08 -14.24
CA VAL A 159 -1.33 10.70 -13.35
C VAL A 159 -1.96 10.94 -11.99
N SER A 160 -1.33 10.49 -10.91
CA SER A 160 -1.79 10.75 -9.53
C SER A 160 -0.63 11.19 -8.64
N ASP A 161 -0.90 12.09 -7.69
CA ASP A 161 0.03 12.51 -6.61
C ASP A 161 1.47 12.83 -7.05
N ALA A 162 1.65 13.29 -8.28
CA ALA A 162 2.98 13.54 -8.84
C ALA A 162 3.19 15.02 -9.17
N LEU A 163 2.17 15.68 -9.73
CA LEU A 163 2.28 17.05 -10.22
C LEU A 163 2.24 18.11 -9.11
N ASP A 164 1.59 17.82 -7.98
CA ASP A 164 1.56 18.72 -6.83
C ASP A 164 2.96 18.96 -6.24
N TYR A 165 3.86 17.99 -6.43
CA TYR A 165 5.26 18.07 -6.08
C TYR A 165 6.12 18.65 -7.20
N LEU A 166 5.56 19.33 -8.21
CA LEU A 166 6.31 20.01 -9.26
C LEU A 166 6.29 21.54 -9.12
N THR A 167 7.45 22.19 -9.34
CA THR A 167 7.51 23.65 -9.54
C THR A 167 6.97 24.01 -10.92
N PRO A 168 6.49 25.25 -11.13
CA PRO A 168 6.03 25.70 -12.45
C PRO A 168 7.04 25.44 -13.57
N ARG A 169 8.35 25.60 -13.30
CA ARG A 169 9.43 25.29 -14.26
C ARG A 169 9.39 23.84 -14.76
N TYR A 170 9.12 22.87 -13.88
CA TYR A 170 9.06 21.46 -14.27
C TYR A 170 7.68 21.10 -14.83
N LEU A 171 6.59 21.64 -14.26
CA LEU A 171 5.24 21.46 -14.81
C LEU A 171 5.16 21.85 -16.29
N ASN A 172 5.80 22.97 -16.68
CA ASN A 172 5.86 23.42 -18.09
C ASN A 172 6.54 22.43 -19.04
N LYS A 173 7.36 21.50 -18.52
CA LYS A 173 8.02 20.46 -19.31
C LYS A 173 7.27 19.13 -19.21
N THR A 174 6.86 18.76 -18.01
CA THR A 174 6.23 17.48 -17.70
C THR A 174 4.83 17.38 -18.32
N LEU A 175 4.00 18.43 -18.28
CA LEU A 175 2.65 18.37 -18.85
C LEU A 175 2.64 18.13 -20.37
N PRO A 176 3.40 18.88 -21.20
CA PRO A 176 3.50 18.57 -22.62
C PRO A 176 4.07 17.18 -22.89
N ASP A 177 5.00 16.69 -22.08
CA ASP A 177 5.59 15.37 -22.27
C ASP A 177 4.64 14.22 -21.90
N LEU A 178 3.81 14.39 -20.87
CA LEU A 178 2.72 13.48 -20.53
C LEU A 178 1.66 13.44 -21.63
N ALA A 179 1.28 14.61 -22.15
CA ALA A 179 0.32 14.71 -23.23
C ALA A 179 0.87 14.09 -24.53
N ARG A 180 2.15 14.34 -24.85
CA ARG A 180 2.84 13.79 -26.02
C ARG A 180 2.76 12.26 -26.09
N VAL A 181 2.86 11.55 -24.97
CA VAL A 181 2.85 10.07 -24.97
C VAL A 181 1.44 9.49 -24.96
N SER A 182 0.40 10.33 -24.81
CA SER A 182 -1.01 9.98 -24.83
C SER A 182 -1.61 10.18 -26.21
N THR A 183 -2.50 9.27 -26.64
CA THR A 183 -3.21 9.37 -27.92
C THR A 183 -4.66 9.85 -27.75
N ASP A 184 -5.40 9.27 -26.78
CA ASP A 184 -6.84 9.50 -26.64
C ASP A 184 -7.18 10.39 -25.42
N GLY A 185 -6.35 10.40 -24.39
CA GLY A 185 -6.59 11.26 -23.23
C GLY A 185 -5.56 11.19 -22.12
N LEU A 186 -5.46 12.31 -21.40
CA LEU A 186 -4.65 12.47 -20.21
C LEU A 186 -5.59 12.70 -19.01
N VAL A 187 -5.55 11.83 -18.01
CA VAL A 187 -6.33 11.98 -16.78
C VAL A 187 -5.40 12.32 -15.63
N ILE A 188 -5.68 13.42 -14.95
CA ILE A 188 -4.86 13.92 -13.85
C ILE A 188 -5.67 13.96 -12.57
N PHE A 189 -5.15 13.30 -11.54
CA PHE A 189 -5.65 13.30 -10.17
C PHE A 189 -4.71 14.15 -9.30
N THR A 190 -5.24 15.21 -8.68
CA THR A 190 -4.48 16.11 -7.78
C THR A 190 -5.24 16.38 -6.49
N GLY A 191 -4.49 16.67 -5.42
CA GLY A 191 -5.08 16.90 -4.11
C GLY A 191 -5.87 18.21 -4.00
N ASN A 192 -6.85 18.23 -3.10
CA ASN A 192 -7.69 19.40 -2.83
C ASN A 192 -7.03 20.39 -1.84
N PRO A 193 -6.97 21.70 -2.14
CA PRO A 193 -6.53 22.70 -1.16
C PRO A 193 -7.41 22.65 0.09
N GLY A 194 -6.79 22.70 1.26
CA GLY A 194 -7.51 22.62 2.54
C GLY A 194 -7.63 21.20 3.10
N GLN A 195 -7.39 20.17 2.29
CA GLN A 195 -7.09 18.82 2.79
C GLN A 195 -5.63 18.76 3.29
N GLN A 196 -5.37 17.94 4.32
CA GLN A 196 -4.16 18.05 5.13
C GLN A 196 -2.86 17.92 4.32
N LYS A 197 -1.83 18.65 4.79
CA LYS A 197 -0.47 18.63 4.25
C LYS A 197 0.07 17.20 4.33
N ALA A 198 0.73 16.74 3.26
CA ALA A 198 1.53 15.51 3.26
C ALA A 198 2.26 15.39 4.60
N LYS A 199 2.14 14.22 5.25
CA LYS A 199 2.79 14.00 6.55
C LYS A 199 4.27 14.33 6.40
N VAL A 200 4.83 15.07 7.35
CA VAL A 200 6.26 15.49 7.36
C VAL A 200 7.18 14.29 7.14
N SER A 201 6.75 13.09 7.53
CA SER A 201 7.42 11.80 7.28
C SER A 201 7.62 11.43 5.81
N GLU A 202 6.86 12.00 4.87
CA GLU A 202 6.97 11.71 3.44
C GLU A 202 7.82 12.73 2.67
N LEU A 203 8.18 13.85 3.31
CA LEU A 203 9.09 14.87 2.74
C LEU A 203 10.42 14.32 2.20
N PRO A 204 11.06 13.29 2.80
CA PRO A 204 12.29 12.72 2.25
C PRO A 204 12.10 12.11 0.87
N LYS A 205 10.91 11.55 0.57
CA LYS A 205 10.61 10.90 -0.71
C LYS A 205 10.39 11.91 -1.84
N PHE A 206 9.81 13.07 -1.50
CA PHE A 206 9.40 14.08 -2.48
C PHE A 206 10.40 15.23 -2.65
N GLY A 207 11.36 15.38 -1.72
CA GLY A 207 12.35 16.47 -1.69
C GLY A 207 11.75 17.87 -1.41
N ARG A 208 10.43 18.02 -1.50
CA ARG A 208 9.68 19.23 -1.15
C ARG A 208 8.23 18.89 -0.76
N PRO A 209 7.56 19.76 0.01
CA PRO A 209 6.14 19.62 0.29
C PRO A 209 5.30 19.70 -0.99
N ALA A 210 4.20 18.94 -1.04
CA ALA A 210 3.17 19.09 -2.06
C ALA A 210 2.62 20.52 -2.02
N LYS A 211 2.49 21.15 -3.18
CA LYS A 211 1.77 22.40 -3.34
C LYS A 211 0.40 22.10 -3.93
N LEU A 212 -0.58 21.89 -3.05
CA LEU A 212 -1.98 21.68 -3.45
C LEU A 212 -2.53 22.97 -4.06
N ARG A 213 -3.19 22.84 -5.23
CA ARG A 213 -3.69 23.98 -6.01
C ARG A 213 -5.17 23.83 -6.26
N SER A 214 -5.88 24.95 -6.37
CA SER A 214 -7.32 24.92 -6.62
C SER A 214 -7.61 24.43 -8.03
N ASN A 215 -8.82 23.90 -8.21
CA ASN A 215 -9.32 23.50 -9.52
C ASN A 215 -9.21 24.64 -10.54
N SER A 216 -9.56 25.86 -10.15
CA SER A 216 -9.44 27.06 -11.00
C SER A 216 -8.00 27.37 -11.41
N TRP A 217 -7.04 27.10 -10.53
CA TRP A 217 -5.62 27.26 -10.84
C TRP A 217 -5.18 26.23 -11.87
N TRP A 218 -5.50 24.95 -11.65
CA TRP A 218 -5.15 23.85 -12.57
C TRP A 218 -5.75 24.07 -13.94
N THR A 219 -7.05 24.37 -14.01
CA THR A 219 -7.76 24.66 -15.27
C THR A 219 -7.09 25.79 -16.04
N ARG A 220 -6.77 26.91 -15.39
CA ARG A 220 -6.05 28.02 -16.03
C ARG A 220 -4.66 27.60 -16.52
N TYR A 221 -3.95 26.80 -15.73
CA TYR A 221 -2.62 26.32 -16.07
C TYR A 221 -2.64 25.40 -17.30
N PHE A 222 -3.57 24.46 -17.36
CA PHE A 222 -3.74 23.53 -18.49
C PHE A 222 -3.96 24.29 -19.80
N ILE A 223 -4.89 25.25 -19.80
CA ILE A 223 -5.16 26.11 -20.96
C ILE A 223 -3.90 26.87 -21.40
N GLN A 224 -3.13 27.42 -20.46
CA GLN A 224 -1.87 28.11 -20.76
C GLN A 224 -0.80 27.19 -21.36
N THR A 225 -0.85 25.89 -21.03
CA THR A 225 0.04 24.86 -21.59
C THR A 225 -0.49 24.20 -22.86
N GLY A 226 -1.62 24.68 -23.40
CA GLY A 226 -2.23 24.13 -24.62
C GLY A 226 -3.03 22.85 -24.41
N LEU A 227 -3.34 22.48 -23.16
CA LEU A 227 -4.21 21.36 -22.84
C LEU A 227 -5.64 21.86 -22.66
N THR A 228 -6.59 21.14 -23.24
CA THR A 228 -8.02 21.43 -23.14
C THR A 228 -8.79 20.29 -22.51
N GLU A 229 -9.93 20.62 -21.93
CA GLU A 229 -10.82 19.63 -21.31
C GLU A 229 -11.38 18.65 -22.36
N ASN A 230 -11.30 17.37 -22.05
CA ASN A 230 -11.82 16.29 -22.89
C ASN A 230 -13.29 16.04 -22.52
N GLU A 231 -14.14 16.94 -23.02
CA GLU A 231 -15.58 17.04 -22.74
C GLU A 231 -16.36 15.72 -22.91
N GLY A 232 -15.99 14.90 -23.91
CA GLY A 232 -16.67 13.64 -24.20
C GLY A 232 -16.51 12.61 -23.09
N PRO A 233 -15.28 12.15 -22.80
CA PRO A 233 -14.96 11.31 -21.65
C PRO A 233 -15.38 11.94 -20.32
N LEU A 234 -15.21 13.25 -20.12
CA LEU A 234 -15.62 13.92 -18.88
C LEU A 234 -17.11 13.71 -18.58
N LYS A 235 -18.00 14.03 -19.53
CA LYS A 235 -19.45 13.87 -19.34
C LYS A 235 -19.85 12.42 -19.07
N LYS A 236 -19.20 11.46 -19.75
CA LYS A 236 -19.43 10.04 -19.51
C LYS A 236 -18.95 9.60 -18.12
N PHE A 237 -17.81 10.14 -17.67
CA PHE A 237 -17.26 9.89 -16.35
C PHE A 237 -18.21 10.42 -15.28
N GLU A 238 -18.61 11.69 -15.36
CA GLU A 238 -19.56 12.32 -14.42
C GLU A 238 -20.88 11.54 -14.37
N GLN A 239 -21.44 11.18 -15.53
CA GLN A 239 -22.66 10.37 -15.57
C GLN A 239 -22.47 9.00 -14.91
N ALA A 240 -21.33 8.36 -15.12
CA ALA A 240 -21.01 7.06 -14.52
C ALA A 240 -20.80 7.17 -13.00
N ALA A 241 -20.11 8.21 -12.56
CA ALA A 241 -19.82 8.52 -11.17
C ALA A 241 -21.11 8.81 -10.39
N SER A 242 -21.98 9.69 -10.90
CA SER A 242 -23.26 10.00 -10.27
C SER A 242 -24.16 8.77 -10.15
N LYS A 243 -24.21 7.91 -11.17
CA LYS A 243 -24.97 6.65 -11.10
C LYS A 243 -24.40 5.66 -10.09
N GLY A 244 -23.10 5.73 -9.82
CA GLY A 244 -22.40 4.89 -8.86
C GLY A 244 -22.35 5.46 -7.44
N ASN A 245 -22.88 6.67 -7.21
CA ASN A 245 -22.67 7.45 -5.99
C ASN A 245 -21.18 7.59 -5.63
N TYR A 246 -20.34 7.76 -6.65
CA TYR A 246 -18.92 7.98 -6.48
C TYR A 246 -18.63 9.48 -6.33
N GLU A 247 -18.00 9.82 -5.22
CA GLU A 247 -17.61 11.18 -4.87
C GLU A 247 -16.09 11.17 -4.64
N PRO A 248 -15.30 11.76 -5.54
CA PRO A 248 -13.85 11.71 -5.44
C PRO A 248 -13.33 12.65 -4.35
N ASP A 249 -12.36 12.18 -3.56
CA ASP A 249 -11.65 13.00 -2.57
C ASP A 249 -10.61 13.93 -3.26
N CYS A 250 -10.28 13.64 -4.51
CA CYS A 250 -9.33 14.39 -5.33
C CYS A 250 -9.99 15.14 -6.50
N GLN A 251 -9.26 16.14 -7.02
CA GLN A 251 -9.63 16.80 -8.26
C GLN A 251 -9.22 15.92 -9.43
N ILE A 252 -10.17 15.60 -10.30
CA ILE A 252 -9.97 14.76 -11.48
C ILE A 252 -10.16 15.61 -12.72
N PHE A 253 -9.14 15.66 -13.57
CA PHE A 253 -9.17 16.40 -14.83
C PHE A 253 -9.05 15.43 -16.00
N HIS A 254 -9.94 15.56 -16.97
CA HIS A 254 -9.89 14.82 -18.23
C HIS A 254 -9.40 15.79 -19.31
N LEU A 255 -8.22 15.54 -19.86
CA LEU A 255 -7.52 16.46 -20.75
C LEU A 255 -7.19 15.80 -22.10
N SER A 256 -6.97 16.67 -23.07
CA SER A 256 -6.50 16.35 -24.42
C SER A 256 -5.54 17.47 -24.89
N SER A 257 -4.60 17.12 -25.77
CA SER A 257 -3.70 18.06 -26.44
C SER A 257 -4.23 18.49 -27.80
#